data_AF-A0A8B8WQ05-F1
#
_entry.id   AF-A0A8B8WQ05-F1
#
_cell.length_a   1.000
_cell.length_b   1.000
_cell.length_c   1.000
_cell.angle_alpha   90.00
_cell.angle_beta   90.00
_cell.angle_gamma   90.00
#
_symmetry.space_group_name_H-M   'P 1'
#
loop_
_entity.id
_entity.type
_entity.pdbx_description
1 polymer ?
#
loop_
_entity_poly.entity_id
_entity_poly.type
_entity_poly.pdbx_seq_one_letter_code
_entity_poly.pdbx_strand_id
1 'polypeptide(L)'
;MSTIQNLHSFYPFADASKGDDLLPAGTEDYIHIRIQQKNGRKTLTTVQGITHGYDKKKLAKAFKKKFACNGTVIEHSEYGEVIQLQGDQRKNIKNICQFLIETTLGKDDQLKVHGF
;
A
#
# COMPACT_ATOMS: atom_id res chain seq x y z
N MET A 1 18.86 -10.07 -46.68
CA MET A 1 19.86 -9.43 -45.81
C MET A 1 19.73 -10.05 -44.43
N SER A 2 20.70 -10.87 -44.03
CA SER A 2 20.64 -11.63 -42.78
C SER A 2 20.93 -10.71 -41.59
N THR A 3 19.96 -10.58 -40.69
CA THR A 3 20.03 -9.74 -39.49
C THR A 3 20.99 -10.36 -38.48
N ILE A 4 22.09 -9.67 -38.20
CA ILE A 4 23.13 -10.07 -37.24
C ILE A 4 22.52 -10.05 -35.82
N GLN A 5 22.35 -11.23 -35.22
CA GLN A 5 21.71 -11.41 -33.90
C GLN A 5 22.61 -11.04 -32.70
N ASN A 6 23.85 -10.62 -32.95
CA ASN A 6 24.91 -10.45 -31.95
C ASN A 6 25.02 -9.03 -31.37
N LEU A 7 24.03 -8.17 -31.60
CA LEU A 7 23.87 -6.87 -30.92
C LEU A 7 22.72 -6.89 -29.89
N HIS A 8 22.47 -8.04 -29.26
CA HIS A 8 21.79 -7.98 -27.97
C HIS A 8 22.77 -7.37 -26.98
N SER A 9 22.57 -6.09 -26.65
CA SER A 9 23.25 -5.44 -25.53
C SER A 9 22.96 -6.26 -24.28
N PHE A 10 23.89 -7.15 -23.93
CA PHE A 10 23.79 -8.01 -22.76
C PHE A 10 23.85 -7.10 -21.54
N TYR A 11 22.69 -6.74 -21.00
CA TYR A 11 22.57 -6.03 -19.75
C TYR A 11 22.84 -7.04 -18.62
N PRO A 12 24.02 -7.04 -17.98
CA PRO A 12 24.36 -8.03 -16.94
C PRO A 12 23.47 -7.91 -15.69
N PHE A 13 22.72 -6.81 -15.57
CA PHE A 13 21.73 -6.60 -14.51
C PHE A 13 20.33 -7.12 -14.87
N ALA A 14 20.04 -7.43 -16.14
CA ALA A 14 18.74 -7.99 -16.53
C ALA A 14 18.58 -9.45 -16.12
N ASP A 15 19.69 -10.19 -15.99
CA ASP A 15 19.69 -11.59 -15.58
C ASP A 15 19.81 -11.75 -14.05
N ALA A 16 20.44 -10.79 -13.36
CA ALA A 16 20.46 -10.70 -11.90
C ALA A 16 19.08 -10.38 -11.28
N SER A 17 18.11 -9.93 -12.07
CA SER A 17 16.71 -9.81 -11.62
C SER A 17 15.92 -11.13 -11.72
N LYS A 18 16.53 -12.22 -12.22
CA LYS A 18 15.85 -13.50 -12.44
C LYS A 18 16.39 -14.67 -11.64
N GLY A 19 17.54 -14.53 -10.99
CA GLY A 19 18.13 -15.57 -10.14
C GLY A 19 18.05 -15.17 -8.67
N ASP A 20 17.20 -15.85 -7.91
CA ASP A 20 16.98 -15.77 -6.45
C ASP A 20 15.95 -14.76 -5.92
N ASP A 21 14.96 -14.35 -6.72
CA ASP A 21 13.75 -13.69 -6.20
C ASP A 21 12.56 -14.01 -7.13
N LEU A 22 11.76 -15.01 -6.75
CA LEU A 22 10.48 -15.34 -7.39
C LEU A 22 9.39 -14.27 -7.15
N LEU A 23 9.76 -13.07 -6.71
CA LEU A 23 8.89 -11.92 -6.51
C LEU A 23 9.63 -10.69 -7.04
N PRO A 24 9.00 -9.83 -7.87
CA PRO A 24 9.64 -8.62 -8.36
C PRO A 24 10.15 -7.77 -7.20
N ALA A 25 11.41 -7.35 -7.29
CA ALA A 25 12.13 -6.56 -6.31
C ALA A 25 11.27 -5.42 -5.72
N GLY A 26 11.04 -5.48 -4.40
CA GLY A 26 10.78 -4.29 -3.58
C GLY A 26 9.34 -3.97 -3.17
N THR A 27 8.37 -4.86 -3.35
CA THR A 27 7.07 -4.75 -2.66
C THR A 27 6.86 -5.93 -1.73
N GLU A 28 7.64 -5.99 -0.65
CA GLU A 28 7.17 -6.70 0.53
C GLU A 28 5.77 -6.11 0.86
N ASP A 29 4.81 -6.95 1.26
CA ASP A 29 3.39 -6.63 1.52
C ASP A 29 3.20 -5.56 2.62
N TYR A 30 3.73 -4.37 2.40
CA TYR A 30 3.69 -3.27 3.32
C TYR A 30 2.40 -2.51 3.13
N ILE A 31 1.71 -2.28 4.24
CA ILE A 31 0.59 -1.37 4.30
C ILE A 31 1.16 0.03 4.46
N HIS A 32 1.05 0.83 3.40
CA HIS A 32 1.49 2.21 3.41
C HIS A 32 0.36 3.11 3.89
N ILE A 33 0.58 3.83 4.98
CA ILE A 33 -0.32 4.88 5.45
C ILE A 33 0.30 6.21 5.06
N ARG A 34 -0.35 6.95 4.17
CA ARG A 34 0.12 8.28 3.73
C ARG A 34 -0.89 9.34 4.12
N ILE A 35 -0.39 10.51 4.53
CA ILE A 35 -1.22 11.69 4.77
C ILE A 35 -1.04 12.70 3.64
N GLN A 36 -2.14 13.31 3.22
CA GLN A 36 -2.16 14.40 2.26
C GLN A 36 -2.95 15.58 2.85
N GLN A 37 -2.46 16.80 2.70
CA GLN A 37 -3.21 18.00 3.11
C GLN A 37 -4.11 18.43 1.94
N LYS A 38 -5.42 18.53 2.20
CA LYS A 38 -6.39 18.97 1.20
C LYS A 38 -6.44 20.50 1.16
N ASN A 39 -6.95 21.13 2.22
CA ASN A 39 -7.08 22.58 2.34
C ASN A 39 -6.78 23.02 3.78
N GLY A 40 -5.74 23.84 3.98
CA GLY A 40 -5.38 24.37 5.30
C GLY A 40 -5.27 23.26 6.33
N ARG A 41 -6.11 23.25 7.38
CA ARG A 41 -6.08 22.21 8.42
C ARG A 41 -6.76 20.89 8.03
N LYS A 42 -7.40 20.79 6.85
CA LYS A 42 -8.07 19.56 6.38
C LYS A 42 -7.05 18.62 5.76
N THR A 43 -6.97 17.40 6.27
CA THR A 43 -6.11 16.33 5.76
C THR A 43 -6.94 15.14 5.29
N LEU A 44 -6.33 14.34 4.44
CA LEU A 44 -6.81 13.06 3.94
C LEU A 44 -5.76 12.02 4.28
N THR A 45 -6.20 10.92 4.87
CA THR A 45 -5.32 9.78 5.14
C THR A 45 -5.65 8.68 4.15
N THR A 46 -4.66 8.16 3.44
CA THR A 46 -4.81 7.09 2.46
C THR A 46 -4.08 5.85 2.96
N VAL A 47 -4.72 4.69 2.86
CA VAL A 47 -4.14 3.39 3.18
C VAL A 47 -4.01 2.61 1.88
N GLN A 48 -2.77 2.27 1.53
CA GLN A 48 -2.38 1.52 0.34
C GLN A 48 -1.82 0.16 0.75
N GLY A 49 -1.82 -0.81 -0.16
CA GLY A 49 -1.24 -2.14 0.10
C GLY A 49 -2.15 -3.12 0.86
N ILE A 50 -3.47 -2.91 0.84
CA ILE A 50 -4.41 -3.89 1.40
C ILE A 50 -4.59 -5.03 0.39
N THR A 51 -4.22 -6.25 0.79
CA THR A 51 -4.37 -7.45 -0.06
C THR A 51 -5.83 -7.66 -0.51
N HIS A 52 -5.99 -8.18 -1.73
CA HIS A 52 -7.29 -8.40 -2.37
C HIS A 52 -8.17 -9.45 -1.68
N GLY A 53 -7.61 -10.24 -0.75
CA GLY A 53 -8.36 -11.21 0.05
C GLY A 53 -9.29 -10.60 1.11
N TYR A 54 -9.11 -9.31 1.46
CA TYR A 54 -10.00 -8.64 2.43
C TYR A 54 -11.12 -7.87 1.77
N ASP A 55 -12.31 -7.94 2.38
CA ASP A 55 -13.46 -7.08 2.04
C ASP A 55 -13.19 -5.61 2.43
N LYS A 56 -12.55 -4.86 1.54
CA LYS A 56 -12.21 -3.43 1.71
C LYS A 56 -13.44 -2.58 2.04
N LYS A 57 -14.62 -2.93 1.51
CA LYS A 57 -15.91 -2.28 1.82
C LYS A 57 -16.35 -2.48 3.27
N LYS A 58 -16.15 -3.68 3.84
CA LYS A 58 -16.47 -3.96 5.26
C LYS A 58 -15.47 -3.25 6.17
N LEU A 59 -14.20 -3.25 5.81
CA LEU A 59 -13.16 -2.53 6.54
C LEU A 59 -13.42 -1.02 6.56
N ALA A 60 -13.77 -0.41 5.42
CA ALA A 60 -14.16 0.99 5.35
C ALA A 60 -15.40 1.30 6.22
N LYS A 61 -16.40 0.40 6.28
CA LYS A 61 -17.55 0.56 7.19
C LYS A 61 -17.13 0.49 8.66
N ALA A 62 -16.23 -0.42 9.02
CA ALA A 62 -15.70 -0.52 10.38
C ALA A 62 -14.92 0.74 10.77
N PHE A 63 -14.09 1.27 9.87
CA PHE A 63 -13.37 2.52 10.08
C PHE A 63 -14.29 3.73 10.25
N LYS A 64 -15.38 3.83 9.47
CA LYS A 64 -16.38 4.89 9.67
C LYS A 64 -17.00 4.84 11.07
N LYS A 65 -17.34 3.64 11.56
CA LYS A 65 -17.92 3.46 12.90
C LYS A 65 -16.92 3.76 14.02
N LYS A 66 -15.67 3.31 13.88
CA LYS A 66 -14.66 3.41 14.94
C LYS A 66 -14.00 4.79 15.01
N PHE A 67 -13.79 5.45 13.88
CA PHE A 67 -13.13 6.75 13.82
C PHE A 67 -14.11 7.93 13.72
N ALA A 68 -15.41 7.67 13.60
CA ALA A 68 -16.43 8.70 13.36
C ALA A 68 -16.09 9.64 12.19
N CYS A 69 -15.39 9.10 11.19
CA CYS A 69 -14.89 9.83 10.03
C CYS A 69 -15.51 9.29 8.75
N ASN A 70 -15.64 10.14 7.74
CA ASN A 70 -16.05 9.66 6.42
C ASN A 70 -14.89 8.94 5.74
N GLY A 71 -15.22 7.84 5.04
CA GLY A 71 -14.25 7.00 4.36
C GLY A 71 -14.79 6.49 3.03
N THR A 72 -13.92 6.38 2.03
CA THR A 72 -14.27 5.84 0.71
C THR A 72 -13.20 4.88 0.25
N VAL A 73 -13.62 3.85 -0.48
CA VAL A 73 -12.70 2.98 -1.22
C VAL A 73 -12.58 3.59 -2.62
N ILE A 74 -11.35 3.84 -3.06
CA ILE A 74 -11.06 4.40 -4.38
C ILE A 74 -10.10 3.46 -5.07
N GLU A 75 -10.33 3.21 -6.35
CA GLU A 75 -9.38 2.48 -7.18
C GLU A 75 -8.43 3.49 -7.84
N HIS A 76 -7.13 3.29 -7.65
CA HIS A 76 -6.08 4.01 -8.34
C HIS A 76 -5.40 3.08 -9.36
N SER A 77 -5.12 3.62 -10.55
CA SER A 77 -4.51 2.86 -11.64
C SER A 77 -3.10 2.34 -11.33
N GLU A 78 -2.37 2.98 -10.42
CA GLU A 78 -0.98 2.61 -10.07
C GLU A 78 -0.90 1.81 -8.76
N TYR A 79 -1.76 2.11 -7.78
CA TYR A 79 -1.71 1.55 -6.43
C TYR A 79 -2.84 0.56 -6.11
N GLY A 80 -3.72 0.30 -7.07
CA GLY A 80 -4.92 -0.52 -6.90
C GLY A 80 -5.97 0.13 -6.00
N GLU A 81 -6.78 -0.69 -5.35
CA GLU A 81 -7.80 -0.20 -4.42
C GLU A 81 -7.19 0.31 -3.11
N VAL A 82 -7.38 1.60 -2.86
CA VAL A 82 -6.97 2.29 -1.63
C VAL A 82 -8.19 2.68 -0.79
N ILE A 83 -7.98 2.81 0.52
CA ILE A 83 -9.00 3.39 1.41
C ILE A 83 -8.59 4.81 1.75
N GLN A 84 -9.47 5.77 1.46
CA GLN A 84 -9.30 7.16 1.86
C GLN A 84 -10.18 7.47 3.07
N LEU A 85 -9.62 8.15 4.05
CA LEU A 85 -10.28 8.61 5.27
C LEU A 85 -10.10 10.12 5.40
N GLN A 86 -11.13 10.80 5.91
CA GLN A 86 -11.07 12.23 6.20
C GLN A 86 -10.38 12.49 7.55
N GLY A 87 -9.53 13.50 7.59
CA GLY A 87 -8.77 13.92 8.78
C GLY A 87 -7.43 13.20 8.94
N ASP A 88 -6.66 13.64 9.94
CA ASP A 88 -5.44 12.98 10.37
C ASP A 88 -5.85 11.84 11.31
N GLN A 89 -5.81 10.63 10.77
CA GLN A 89 -6.11 9.42 11.52
C GLN A 89 -4.84 8.59 11.74
N ARG A 90 -3.63 9.16 11.61
CA ARG A 90 -2.39 8.36 11.62
C ARG A 90 -2.19 7.57 12.91
N LYS A 91 -2.52 8.17 14.06
CA LYS A 91 -2.41 7.52 15.37
C LYS A 91 -3.44 6.40 15.54
N ASN A 92 -4.65 6.65 15.03
CA ASN A 92 -5.77 5.74 15.11
C ASN A 92 -5.59 4.55 14.18
N ILE A 93 -5.14 4.79 12.95
CA ILE A 93 -4.82 3.75 11.98
C ILE A 93 -3.58 2.99 12.43
N LYS A 94 -2.56 3.62 13.01
CA LYS A 94 -1.42 2.89 13.59
C LYS A 94 -1.88 1.88 14.65
N ASN A 95 -2.73 2.30 15.59
CA ASN A 95 -3.29 1.38 16.60
C ASN A 95 -4.15 0.28 15.98
N ILE A 96 -4.97 0.61 14.99
CA ILE A 96 -5.86 -0.38 14.37
C ILE A 96 -5.12 -1.33 13.45
N CYS A 97 -4.07 -0.87 12.78
CA CYS A 97 -3.21 -1.70 11.94
C CYS A 97 -2.36 -2.60 12.81
N GLN A 98 -1.88 -2.12 13.96
CA GLN A 98 -1.25 -2.99 14.96
C GLN A 98 -2.24 -4.08 15.40
N PHE A 99 -3.48 -3.70 15.73
CA PHE A 99 -4.54 -4.67 16.04
C PHE A 99 -4.87 -5.61 14.87
N LEU A 100 -4.88 -5.12 13.63
CA LEU A 100 -5.12 -5.93 12.44
C LEU A 100 -3.98 -6.93 12.24
N ILE A 101 -2.73 -6.51 12.39
CA ILE A 101 -1.53 -7.34 12.32
C ILE A 101 -1.58 -8.42 13.41
N GLU A 102 -1.92 -8.04 14.64
CA GLU A 102 -2.07 -8.92 15.80
C GLU A 102 -3.19 -9.96 15.62
N THR A 103 -4.30 -9.56 14.97
CA THR A 103 -5.46 -10.44 14.73
C THR A 103 -5.30 -11.30 13.48
N THR A 104 -4.44 -10.91 12.53
CA THR A 104 -4.53 -11.41 11.15
C THR A 104 -3.26 -12.05 10.62
N LEU A 105 -2.06 -11.53 10.90
CA LEU A 105 -0.79 -12.08 10.38
C LEU A 105 0.39 -11.38 11.10
N GLY A 106 1.03 -12.07 12.04
CA GLY A 106 1.99 -11.52 13.01
C GLY A 106 3.36 -11.09 12.47
N LYS A 107 3.42 -10.00 11.69
CA LYS A 107 4.66 -9.23 11.49
C LYS A 107 4.37 -7.73 11.58
N ASP A 108 4.68 -7.14 12.74
CA ASP A 108 4.63 -5.68 12.99
C ASP A 108 5.40 -4.84 11.98
N ASP A 109 6.38 -5.44 11.29
CA ASP A 109 7.25 -4.75 10.35
C ASP A 109 6.49 -4.24 9.10
N GLN A 110 5.36 -4.87 8.74
CA GLN A 110 4.62 -4.58 7.51
C GLN A 110 3.93 -3.20 7.47
N LEU A 111 4.03 -2.36 8.51
CA LEU A 111 3.39 -1.04 8.52
C LEU A 111 4.38 0.10 8.24
N LYS A 112 4.23 0.78 7.10
CA LYS A 112 5.01 1.99 6.79
C LYS A 112 4.14 3.24 6.87
N VAL A 113 4.38 4.07 7.90
CA VAL A 113 3.67 5.34 8.07
C VAL A 113 4.48 6.47 7.44
N HIS A 114 3.93 7.06 6.39
CA HIS A 114 4.48 8.23 5.68
C HIS A 114 3.77 9.48 6.22
N GLY A 115 4.49 10.21 7.07
CA GLY A 115 4.06 11.50 7.61
C GLY A 115 4.36 12.66 6.66
N PHE A 116 3.97 13.85 7.10
CA PHE A 116 4.51 15.11 6.57
C PHE A 116 6.00 15.25 6.93
#